data_AF-A0A9D2I3A0-F1
#
_entry.id   AF-A0A9D2I3A0-F1
#
_cell.length_a   1.000
_cell.length_b   1.000
_cell.length_c   1.000
_cell.angle_alpha   90.00
_cell.angle_beta   90.00
_cell.angle_gamma   90.00
#
_symmetry.space_group_name_H-M   'P 1'
#
loop_
_entity.id
_entity.type
_entity.pdbx_description
1 polymer ?
#
loop_
_entity_poly.entity_id
_entity_poly.type
_entity_poly.pdbx_seq_one_letter_code
_entity_poly.pdbx_strand_id
1 'polypeptide(L)'
;MDNLYIKFIKKLEEQTDNLLLNWETVFRITHMYDVDYFNYLLYTNEFHNIDELKSYGLLNDKGLSIFLLNEDFESGKDGIKTKEKNLYIIEGLKGDTYKIPVKENELTQLENKIATYINRKEIKSSPLDGLIQKYLESD
;
A
#
# COMPACT_ATOMS: atom_id res chain seq x y z
N MET A 1 22.50 -6.47 -10.03
CA MET A 1 21.67 -5.99 -8.91
C MET A 1 20.17 -6.06 -9.24
N ASP A 2 19.76 -5.69 -10.45
CA ASP A 2 18.35 -5.73 -10.92
C ASP A 2 17.60 -7.04 -10.63
N ASN A 3 18.30 -8.18 -10.71
CA ASN A 3 17.70 -9.49 -10.51
C ASN A 3 17.15 -9.70 -9.07
N LEU A 4 17.77 -9.12 -8.04
CA LEU A 4 17.31 -9.32 -6.65
C LEU A 4 15.99 -8.61 -6.38
N TYR A 5 15.90 -7.33 -6.75
CA TYR A 5 14.68 -6.53 -6.52
C TYR A 5 13.51 -7.05 -7.35
N ILE A 6 13.74 -7.45 -8.60
CA ILE A 6 12.70 -8.07 -9.42
C ILE A 6 12.22 -9.40 -8.84
N LYS A 7 13.13 -10.26 -8.36
CA LYS A 7 12.75 -11.50 -7.65
C LYS A 7 11.94 -11.22 -6.40
N PHE A 8 12.30 -10.18 -5.66
CA PHE A 8 11.56 -9.74 -4.49
C PHE A 8 10.13 -9.30 -4.85
N ILE A 9 9.96 -8.44 -5.86
CA ILE A 9 8.64 -8.04 -6.36
C ILE A 9 7.82 -9.25 -6.79
N LYS A 10 8.40 -10.15 -7.61
CA LYS A 10 7.68 -11.34 -8.08
C LYS A 10 7.25 -12.26 -6.93
N LYS A 11 8.07 -12.37 -5.87
CA LYS A 11 7.67 -13.09 -4.65
C LYS A 11 6.52 -12.41 -3.92
N LEU A 12 6.53 -11.07 -3.81
CA LEU A 12 5.40 -10.34 -3.22
C LEU A 12 4.11 -10.53 -4.03
N GLU A 13 4.20 -10.44 -5.35
CA GLU A 13 3.08 -10.69 -6.26
C GLU A 13 2.47 -12.09 -6.04
N GLU A 14 3.32 -13.12 -6.06
CA GLU A 14 2.91 -14.51 -5.84
C GLU A 14 2.27 -14.73 -4.46
N GLN A 15 2.89 -14.18 -3.39
CA GLN A 15 2.35 -14.30 -2.04
C GLN A 15 1.04 -13.51 -1.86
N THR A 16 0.87 -12.41 -2.58
CA THR A 16 -0.38 -11.61 -2.60
C THR A 16 -1.50 -12.38 -3.29
N ASP A 17 -1.24 -12.98 -4.45
CA ASP A 17 -2.22 -13.81 -5.17
C ASP A 17 -2.68 -15.02 -4.34
N ASN A 18 -1.74 -15.61 -3.60
CA ASN A 18 -1.96 -16.76 -2.71
C ASN A 18 -2.55 -16.38 -1.33
N LEU A 19 -2.89 -15.11 -1.11
CA LEU A 19 -3.46 -14.59 0.15
C LEU A 19 -2.57 -14.82 1.39
N LEU A 20 -1.26 -14.92 1.20
CA LEU A 20 -0.29 -15.13 2.28
C LEU A 20 0.16 -13.83 2.95
N LEU A 21 -0.10 -12.69 2.31
CA LEU A 21 0.20 -11.35 2.82
C LEU A 21 -1.10 -10.65 3.22
N ASN A 22 -1.08 -9.99 4.37
CA ASN A 22 -2.21 -9.20 4.85
C ASN A 22 -2.02 -7.72 4.52
N TRP A 23 -2.22 -7.39 3.25
CA TRP A 23 -2.20 -5.99 2.82
C TRP A 23 -3.37 -5.20 3.41
N GLU A 24 -3.11 -3.93 3.64
CA GLU A 24 -4.10 -2.92 4.00
C GLU A 24 -3.83 -1.63 3.23
N THR A 25 -4.84 -0.77 3.11
CA THR A 25 -4.60 0.59 2.62
C THR A 25 -3.83 1.39 3.67
N VAL A 26 -3.02 2.35 3.24
CA VAL A 26 -2.34 3.29 4.14
C VAL A 26 -3.36 4.02 5.00
N PHE A 27 -4.50 4.42 4.42
CA PHE A 27 -5.60 5.00 5.16
C PHE A 27 -6.05 4.13 6.34
N ARG A 28 -6.23 2.81 6.16
CA ARG A 28 -6.60 1.93 7.27
C ARG A 28 -5.47 1.79 8.29
N ILE A 29 -4.22 1.73 7.83
CA ILE A 29 -3.05 1.62 8.72
C ILE A 29 -2.94 2.85 9.63
N THR A 30 -3.06 4.07 9.10
CA THR A 30 -2.95 5.31 9.89
C THR A 30 -4.08 5.47 10.90
N HIS A 31 -5.23 4.80 10.69
CA HIS A 31 -6.34 4.77 11.64
C HIS A 31 -6.24 3.64 12.67
N MET A 32 -5.51 2.56 12.37
CA MET A 32 -5.38 1.39 13.25
C MET A 32 -4.13 1.45 14.14
N TYR A 33 -3.07 2.09 13.68
CA TYR A 33 -1.77 2.16 14.35
C TYR A 33 -1.43 3.60 14.68
N ASP A 34 -0.66 3.80 15.76
CA ASP A 34 -0.20 5.13 16.13
C ASP A 34 0.65 5.73 14.99
N VAL A 35 0.29 6.93 14.56
CA VAL A 35 0.89 7.61 13.40
C VAL A 35 2.39 7.82 13.62
N ASP A 36 2.82 7.93 14.88
CA ASP A 36 4.21 8.06 15.28
C ASP A 36 5.11 6.88 14.84
N TYR A 37 4.54 5.70 14.56
CA TYR A 37 5.31 4.57 14.02
C TYR A 37 5.80 4.84 12.60
N PHE A 38 5.06 5.60 11.81
CA PHE A 38 5.33 5.76 10.37
C PHE A 38 5.54 7.21 9.96
N ASN A 39 5.57 8.16 10.90
CA ASN A 39 5.67 9.60 10.64
C ASN A 39 6.75 9.95 9.60
N TYR A 40 7.94 9.35 9.65
CA TYR A 40 8.99 9.71 8.69
C TYR A 40 8.67 9.32 7.24
N LEU A 41 7.90 8.25 7.04
CA LEU A 41 7.52 7.75 5.71
C LEU A 41 6.19 8.36 5.24
N LEU A 42 5.21 8.47 6.14
CA LEU A 42 3.83 8.81 5.81
C LEU A 42 3.49 10.27 6.06
N TYR A 43 4.27 11.01 6.85
CA TYR A 43 3.97 12.42 7.08
C TYR A 43 4.49 13.27 5.93
N THR A 44 3.51 13.74 5.20
CA THR A 44 3.59 14.60 4.04
C THR A 44 3.96 16.01 4.48
N ASN A 45 4.78 16.70 3.68
CA ASN A 45 4.97 18.14 3.82
C ASN A 45 4.21 18.83 2.69
N GLU A 46 4.17 20.16 2.68
CA GLU A 46 3.41 20.93 1.67
C GLU A 46 3.82 20.61 0.22
N PHE A 47 5.00 20.01 0.01
CA PHE A 47 5.57 19.64 -1.28
C PHE A 47 5.63 18.13 -1.54
N HIS A 48 5.14 17.30 -0.63
CA HIS A 48 5.12 15.85 -0.78
C HIS A 48 3.87 15.28 -0.12
N ASN A 49 2.93 14.79 -0.92
CA ASN A 49 1.66 14.23 -0.48
C ASN A 49 1.56 12.74 -0.83
N ILE A 50 0.79 11.96 -0.07
CA ILE A 50 0.55 10.54 -0.30
C ILE A 50 -0.95 10.34 -0.54
N ASP A 51 -1.32 9.65 -1.62
CA ASP A 51 -2.69 9.18 -1.83
C ASP A 51 -2.93 7.95 -0.94
N GLU A 52 -3.40 8.17 0.29
CA GLU A 52 -3.57 7.09 1.29
C GLU A 52 -4.58 6.01 0.88
N LEU A 53 -5.51 6.33 -0.02
CA LEU A 53 -6.54 5.41 -0.51
C LEU A 53 -6.00 4.48 -1.60
N LYS A 54 -5.01 4.96 -2.36
CA LYS A 54 -4.30 4.17 -3.38
C LYS A 54 -2.91 3.72 -2.95
N SER A 55 -2.54 3.96 -1.70
CA SER A 55 -1.30 3.47 -1.12
C SER A 55 -1.59 2.28 -0.23
N TYR A 56 -0.64 1.34 -0.16
CA TYR A 56 -0.84 0.07 0.52
C TYR A 56 0.33 -0.24 1.44
N GLY A 57 0.04 -0.92 2.55
CA GLY A 57 1.04 -1.39 3.49
C GLY A 57 0.79 -2.82 3.92
N LEU A 58 1.89 -3.51 4.21
CA LEU A 58 1.94 -4.79 4.90
C LEU A 58 2.73 -4.56 6.18
N LEU A 59 2.09 -4.77 7.33
CA LEU A 59 2.74 -4.60 8.63
C LEU A 59 3.16 -5.93 9.21
N ASN A 60 4.38 -5.98 9.74
CA ASN A 60 4.88 -7.15 10.46
C ASN A 60 5.71 -6.69 11.66
N ASP A 61 5.08 -6.72 12.84
CA ASP A 61 5.64 -6.25 14.11
C ASP A 61 6.95 -6.96 14.52
N LYS A 62 7.24 -8.13 13.94
CA LYS A 62 8.43 -8.95 14.26
C LYS A 62 9.41 -9.07 13.09
N GLY A 63 9.16 -8.39 11.98
CA GLY A 63 9.86 -8.62 10.72
C GLY A 63 9.98 -7.38 9.86
N LEU A 64 9.68 -7.50 8.57
CA LEU A 64 9.78 -6.40 7.60
C LEU A 64 8.38 -5.86 7.30
N SER A 65 8.18 -4.57 7.48
CA SER A 65 6.99 -3.87 6.99
C SER A 65 7.27 -3.34 5.58
N ILE A 66 6.28 -3.37 4.71
CA ILE A 66 6.43 -2.99 3.30
C ILE A 66 5.35 -1.99 2.94
N PHE A 67 5.71 -0.90 2.27
CA PHE A 67 4.78 0.13 1.84
C PHE A 67 4.93 0.41 0.35
N LEU A 68 3.84 0.31 -0.39
CA LEU A 68 3.73 0.79 -1.77
C LEU A 68 2.95 2.10 -1.74
N LEU A 69 3.64 3.20 -2.00
CA LEU A 69 3.10 4.55 -1.89
C LEU A 69 2.90 5.18 -3.26
N ASN A 70 1.73 5.78 -3.46
CA ASN A 70 1.45 6.70 -4.54
C ASN A 70 1.72 8.13 -4.02
N GLU A 71 2.86 8.68 -4.42
CA GLU A 71 3.42 9.93 -3.92
C GLU A 71 3.23 11.05 -4.96
N ASP A 72 2.75 12.20 -4.51
CA ASP A 72 2.58 13.43 -5.28
C ASP A 72 3.59 14.47 -4.77
N PHE A 73 4.60 14.76 -5.58
CA PHE A 73 5.60 15.79 -5.30
C PHE A 73 5.22 17.10 -5.97
N GLU A 74 5.38 18.22 -5.28
CA GLU A 74 5.22 19.56 -5.85
C GLU A 74 6.54 20.33 -5.71
N SER A 75 7.10 20.75 -6.83
CA SER A 75 8.31 21.58 -6.81
C SER A 75 7.96 22.99 -6.33
N GLY A 76 8.50 23.39 -5.19
CA GLY A 76 8.27 24.74 -4.62
C GLY A 76 8.83 25.90 -5.48
N LYS A 77 9.60 25.61 -6.53
CA LYS A 77 10.19 26.63 -7.42
C LYS A 77 9.29 26.98 -8.62
N ASP A 78 8.61 26.00 -9.19
CA ASP A 78 7.85 26.14 -10.45
C ASP A 78 6.44 25.55 -10.39
N GLY A 79 6.03 24.97 -9.25
CA GLY A 79 4.72 24.37 -9.04
C GLY A 79 4.48 23.10 -9.85
N ILE A 80 5.52 22.52 -10.45
CA ILE A 80 5.39 21.28 -11.21
C ILE A 80 5.02 20.15 -10.24
N LYS A 81 3.95 19.44 -10.58
CA LYS A 81 3.47 18.27 -9.84
C LYS A 81 3.92 16.99 -10.52
N THR A 82 4.58 16.12 -9.79
CA THR A 82 5.02 14.80 -10.26
C THR A 82 4.35 13.74 -9.41
N LYS A 83 3.76 12.75 -10.08
CA LYS A 83 3.21 11.56 -9.41
C LYS A 83 4.20 10.43 -9.58
N GLU A 84 4.60 9.80 -8.50
CA GLU A 84 5.49 8.65 -8.50
C GLU A 84 4.92 7.50 -7.69
N LYS A 85 5.30 6.28 -8.06
CA LYS A 85 5.04 5.09 -7.26
C LYS A 85 6.33 4.61 -6.68
N ASN A 86 6.37 4.43 -5.37
CA ASN A 86 7.58 4.04 -4.67
C ASN A 86 7.29 2.93 -3.68
N LEU A 87 8.20 1.96 -3.61
CA LEU A 87 8.13 0.84 -2.69
C LEU A 87 9.21 0.99 -1.62
N TYR A 88 8.80 0.86 -0.37
CA TYR A 88 9.66 1.00 0.79
C TYR A 88 9.60 -0.26 1.66
N ILE A 89 10.72 -0.59 2.27
CA ILE A 89 10.81 -1.61 3.33
C ILE A 89 11.25 -0.92 4.62
N ILE A 90 10.59 -1.25 5.72
CA ILE A 90 10.95 -0.81 7.07
C ILE A 90 11.32 -2.05 7.89
N GLU A 91 12.45 -1.99 8.60
CA GLU A 91 12.79 -3.01 9.58
C GLU A 91 11.89 -2.85 10.83
N GLY A 92 10.92 -3.74 11.00
CA GLY A 92 9.88 -3.65 12.02
C GLY A 92 8.89 -2.50 11.78
N LEU A 93 8.51 -1.82 12.86
CA LEU A 93 7.62 -0.64 12.84
C LEU A 93 8.36 0.69 13.11
N LYS A 94 9.63 0.65 13.51
CA LYS A 94 10.42 1.83 13.92
C LYS A 94 11.87 1.81 13.41
N GLY A 95 12.23 0.81 12.59
CA GLY A 95 13.58 0.71 12.05
C GLY A 95 13.78 1.57 10.83
N ASP A 96 14.94 1.38 10.19
CA ASP A 96 15.31 2.15 9.01
C ASP A 96 14.40 1.88 7.82
N THR A 97 14.17 2.93 7.02
CA THR A 97 13.36 2.89 5.81
C THR A 97 14.24 2.83 4.57
N TYR A 98 13.96 1.86 3.69
CA TYR A 98 14.72 1.62 2.47
C TYR A 98 13.82 1.68 1.24
N LYS A 99 14.09 2.61 0.32
CA LYS A 99 13.44 2.67 -1.00
C LYS A 99 13.98 1.59 -1.92
N ILE A 100 13.10 0.81 -2.54
CA ILE A 100 13.46 -0.26 -3.46
C ILE A 100 13.58 0.31 -4.89
N PRO A 101 14.76 0.23 -5.53
CA PRO A 101 14.98 0.82 -6.85
C PRO A 101 14.44 -0.11 -7.94
N VAL A 102 13.17 0.03 -8.26
CA VAL A 102 12.48 -0.74 -9.31
C VAL A 102 11.71 0.18 -10.26
N LYS A 103 11.48 -0.30 -11.48
CA LYS A 103 10.74 0.45 -12.50
C LYS A 103 9.26 0.53 -12.15
N GLU A 104 8.64 1.64 -12.49
CA GLU A 104 7.21 1.90 -12.26
C GLU A 104 6.28 0.83 -12.85
N ASN A 105 6.65 0.21 -13.98
CA ASN A 105 5.87 -0.87 -14.58
C ASN A 105 5.74 -2.09 -13.66
N GLU A 106 6.79 -2.44 -12.92
CA GLU A 106 6.76 -3.56 -11.96
C GLU A 106 5.91 -3.20 -10.74
N LEU A 107 6.03 -1.96 -10.27
CA LEU A 107 5.23 -1.45 -9.16
C LEU A 107 3.75 -1.39 -9.51
N THR A 108 3.41 -1.02 -10.73
CA THR A 108 2.02 -1.00 -11.22
C THR A 108 1.43 -2.41 -11.31
N GLN A 109 2.23 -3.42 -11.70
CA GLN A 109 1.78 -4.81 -11.67
C GLN A 109 1.49 -5.29 -10.24
N LEU A 110 2.37 -4.97 -9.30
CA LEU A 110 2.18 -5.27 -7.89
C LEU A 110 0.95 -4.55 -7.31
N GLU A 111 0.79 -3.26 -7.58
CA GLU A 111 -0.36 -2.44 -7.17
C GLU A 111 -1.69 -3.08 -7.60
N ASN A 112 -1.80 -3.49 -8.87
CA ASN A 112 -3.02 -4.12 -9.38
C ASN A 112 -3.36 -5.42 -8.65
N LYS A 113 -2.36 -6.22 -8.28
CA LYS A 113 -2.54 -7.44 -7.49
C LYS A 113 -2.99 -7.12 -6.07
N ILE A 114 -2.38 -6.13 -5.43
CA ILE A 114 -2.76 -5.68 -4.09
C ILE A 114 -4.19 -5.12 -4.08
N ALA A 115 -4.54 -4.25 -5.03
CA ALA A 115 -5.89 -3.71 -5.15
C ALA A 115 -6.93 -4.82 -5.36
N THR A 116 -6.61 -5.83 -6.19
CA THR A 116 -7.45 -7.02 -6.36
C THR A 116 -7.59 -7.81 -5.06
N TYR A 117 -6.51 -7.98 -4.30
CA TYR A 117 -6.51 -8.63 -3.00
C TYR A 117 -7.43 -7.90 -2.00
N ILE A 118 -7.29 -6.57 -1.88
CA ILE A 118 -8.10 -5.74 -0.96
C ILE A 118 -9.58 -5.85 -1.32
N ASN A 119 -9.94 -5.67 -2.60
CA ASN A 119 -11.32 -5.79 -3.05
C ASN A 119 -11.92 -7.17 -2.73
N ARG A 120 -11.17 -8.25 -2.94
CA ARG A 120 -11.62 -9.62 -2.60
C ARG A 120 -11.83 -9.81 -1.10
N LYS A 121 -10.96 -9.23 -0.27
CA LYS A 121 -11.05 -9.28 1.18
C LYS A 121 -12.28 -8.53 1.67
N GLU A 122 -12.52 -7.31 1.15
CA GLU A 122 -13.67 -6.48 1.51
C GLU A 122 -14.99 -7.13 1.11
N ILE A 123 -15.11 -7.64 -0.13
CA ILE A 123 -16.31 -8.35 -0.61
C ILE A 123 -16.64 -9.53 0.30
N LYS A 124 -15.65 -10.39 0.63
CA LYS A 124 -15.88 -11.56 1.51
C LYS A 124 -16.32 -11.18 2.93
N SER A 125 -16.02 -9.96 3.37
CA SER A 125 -16.38 -9.47 4.70
C SER A 125 -17.65 -8.60 4.71
N SER A 126 -18.30 -8.39 3.56
CA SER A 126 -19.31 -7.36 3.41
C SER A 126 -20.68 -7.77 3.99
N PRO A 127 -21.16 -7.12 5.06
CA PRO A 127 -22.54 -7.28 5.53
C PRO A 127 -23.56 -6.75 4.52
N LEU A 128 -23.09 -5.94 3.55
CA LEU A 128 -23.89 -5.35 2.50
C LEU A 128 -24.56 -6.43 1.65
N ASP A 129 -23.90 -7.56 1.40
CA ASP A 129 -24.50 -8.64 0.62
C ASP A 129 -25.76 -9.17 1.31
N GLY A 130 -25.71 -9.32 2.64
CA GLY A 130 -26.88 -9.69 3.44
C GLY A 130 -27.95 -8.60 3.53
N LEU A 131 -27.57 -7.32 3.44
CA LEU A 131 -28.52 -6.20 3.40
C LEU A 131 -29.17 -6.04 2.02
N ILE A 132 -28.41 -6.22 0.94
CA ILE A 132 -28.90 -6.25 -0.45
C ILE A 132 -29.87 -7.42 -0.59
N GLN A 133 -29.52 -8.60 -0.09
CA GLN A 133 -30.39 -9.76 -0.08
C GLN A 133 -31.73 -9.45 0.61
N LYS A 134 -31.69 -8.85 1.82
CA LYS A 134 -32.89 -8.45 2.56
C LYS A 134 -33.75 -7.42 1.81
N TYR A 135 -33.12 -6.47 1.11
CA TYR A 135 -33.84 -5.46 0.32
C TYR A 135 -34.49 -6.06 -0.93
N LEU A 136 -33.81 -7.00 -1.60
CA LEU A 136 -34.38 -7.71 -2.75
C LEU A 136 -35.51 -8.67 -2.35
N GLU A 137 -35.50 -9.14 -1.10
CA GLU A 137 -36.52 -10.00 -0.50
C GLU A 137 -37.66 -9.23 0.19
N SER A 138 -37.55 -7.90 0.29
CA SER A 138 -38.63 -7.05 0.82
C SER A 138 -39.52 -6.54 -0.32
N ASP A 139 -40.80 -6.91 -0.29
CA ASP A 139 -41.86 -6.45 -1.21
C ASP A 139 -42.03 -4.93 -1.23
#